data_AF-A0AA43S472-F1
#
_entry.id   AF-A0AA43S472-F1
#
_cell.length_a   1.000
_cell.length_b   1.000
_cell.length_c   1.000
_cell.angle_alpha   90.00
_cell.angle_beta   90.00
_cell.angle_gamma   90.00
#
_symmetry.space_group_name_H-M   'P 1'
#
loop_
_entity.id
_entity.type
_entity.pdbx_description
1 polymer ?
#
loop_
_entity_poly.entity_id
_entity_poly.type
_entity_poly.pdbx_seq_one_letter_code
_entity_poly.pdbx_strand_id
1 'polypeptide(L)'
;MGEKKMQIGMKIYYDKATGNVIHNTGEYVGRSYTEPTEDQDFASIKELAQRVRETVGVLKLQYGQHSREFSQAESYRVNPESGTLEFTFPGPQPNPLEGRIEIVEAGAADTAQQLAETLTRLNDTEAQLQDAQLALVETFEELQVTRQEAADAQLALTELYELVLAGQQPVTPEAPAEGGEVNNG
;
A
#
# COMPACT_ATOMS: atom_id res chain seq x y z
N MET A 1 -38.32 -16.15 45.33
CA MET A 1 -37.37 -16.20 46.45
C MET A 1 -36.03 -16.66 45.87
N GLY A 2 -35.05 -15.77 45.77
CA GLY A 2 -33.76 -16.12 45.15
C GLY A 2 -33.00 -17.07 46.05
N GLU A 3 -32.85 -18.33 45.64
CA GLU A 3 -32.14 -19.34 46.41
C GLU A 3 -30.64 -19.00 46.47
N LYS A 4 -30.09 -18.88 47.69
CA LYS A 4 -28.71 -18.47 47.94
C LYS A 4 -27.74 -19.55 47.41
N LYS A 5 -26.96 -19.22 46.39
CA LYS A 5 -25.85 -20.07 45.90
C LYS A 5 -24.65 -19.92 46.85
N MET A 6 -23.99 -21.02 47.16
CA MET A 6 -22.72 -21.00 47.90
C MET A 6 -21.61 -20.55 46.94
N GLN A 7 -20.78 -19.61 47.40
CA GLN A 7 -19.60 -19.12 46.70
C GLN A 7 -18.38 -19.47 47.55
N ILE A 8 -17.48 -20.27 46.98
CA ILE A 8 -16.26 -20.73 47.65
C ILE A 8 -15.10 -20.18 46.83
N GLY A 9 -14.29 -19.34 47.47
CA GLY A 9 -13.09 -18.79 46.84
C GLY A 9 -11.99 -19.84 46.71
N MET A 10 -10.99 -19.54 45.91
CA MET A 10 -9.91 -20.48 45.63
C MET A 10 -8.93 -20.63 46.77
N LYS A 11 -8.32 -21.82 46.87
CA LYS A 11 -7.16 -22.08 47.71
C LYS A 11 -5.94 -22.27 46.84
N ILE A 12 -4.90 -21.55 47.19
CA ILE A 12 -3.59 -21.65 46.54
C ILE A 12 -2.66 -22.35 47.51
N TYR A 13 -2.31 -23.58 47.16
CA TYR A 13 -1.28 -24.33 47.84
C TYR A 13 0.06 -23.97 47.23
N TYR A 14 1.01 -23.61 48.08
CA TYR A 14 2.33 -23.17 47.64
C TYR A 14 3.42 -23.75 48.54
N ASP A 15 4.62 -23.82 47.99
CA ASP A 15 5.81 -24.24 48.72
C ASP A 15 6.27 -23.10 49.66
N LYS A 16 6.32 -23.31 50.97
CA LYS A 16 6.65 -22.25 51.93
C LYS A 16 8.05 -21.69 51.78
N ALA A 17 8.99 -22.47 51.23
CA ALA A 17 10.37 -22.03 51.09
C ALA A 17 10.56 -21.17 49.83
N THR A 18 9.87 -21.52 48.75
CA THR A 18 10.09 -20.89 47.43
C THR A 18 8.96 -19.98 46.96
N GLY A 19 7.76 -20.12 47.54
CA GLY A 19 6.58 -19.37 47.10
C GLY A 19 5.91 -19.92 45.84
N ASN A 20 6.46 -20.99 45.27
CA ASN A 20 5.96 -21.60 44.05
C ASN A 20 4.60 -22.24 44.29
N VAL A 21 3.65 -21.97 43.39
CA VAL A 21 2.32 -22.57 43.42
C VAL A 21 2.43 -24.05 43.10
N ILE A 22 1.91 -24.88 44.01
CA ILE A 22 1.84 -26.33 43.88
C ILE A 22 0.50 -26.72 43.24
N HIS A 23 -0.59 -26.15 43.76
CA HIS A 23 -1.93 -26.40 43.25
C HIS A 23 -2.84 -25.21 43.48
N ASN A 24 -3.72 -24.93 42.53
CA ASN A 24 -4.80 -23.96 42.67
C ASN A 24 -6.13 -24.70 42.47
N THR A 25 -6.98 -24.69 43.50
CA THR A 25 -8.28 -25.40 43.45
C THR A 25 -9.31 -24.73 42.54
N GLY A 26 -9.07 -23.48 42.12
CA GLY A 26 -10.05 -22.65 41.44
C GLY A 26 -11.21 -22.26 42.35
N GLU A 27 -12.16 -21.52 41.79
CA GLU A 27 -13.36 -21.07 42.49
C GLU A 27 -14.54 -22.02 42.22
N TYR A 28 -15.40 -22.21 43.22
CA TYR A 28 -16.60 -23.02 43.09
C TYR A 28 -17.85 -22.18 43.38
N VAL A 29 -18.87 -22.34 42.54
CA VAL A 29 -20.19 -21.74 42.74
C VAL A 29 -21.29 -22.76 42.51
N GLY A 30 -22.19 -22.92 43.48
CA GLY A 30 -23.29 -23.89 43.35
C GLY A 30 -24.07 -24.10 44.64
N ARG A 31 -25.13 -24.89 44.56
CA ARG A 31 -26.06 -25.11 45.67
C ARG A 31 -25.59 -26.22 46.62
N SER A 32 -24.85 -27.20 46.10
CA SER A 32 -24.47 -28.42 46.81
C SER A 32 -22.97 -28.50 47.13
N TYR A 33 -22.24 -27.39 46.99
CA TYR A 33 -20.83 -27.36 47.35
C TYR A 33 -20.66 -27.04 48.83
N THR A 34 -19.82 -27.82 49.49
CA THR A 34 -19.27 -27.56 50.81
C THR A 34 -17.79 -27.24 50.67
N GLU A 35 -17.28 -26.29 51.46
CA GLU A 35 -15.85 -25.98 51.45
C GLU A 35 -15.04 -27.21 51.89
N PRO A 36 -14.15 -27.74 51.03
CA PRO A 36 -13.29 -28.85 51.41
C PRO A 36 -12.42 -28.43 52.59
N THR A 37 -12.09 -29.37 53.47
CA THR A 37 -11.05 -29.13 54.48
C THR A 37 -9.67 -29.31 53.86
N GLU A 38 -8.64 -28.71 54.46
CA GLU A 38 -7.27 -28.93 53.99
C GLU A 38 -6.89 -30.41 54.01
N ASP A 39 -7.33 -31.18 55.02
CA ASP A 39 -7.12 -32.63 55.08
C ASP A 39 -7.71 -33.37 53.87
N GLN A 40 -8.92 -32.99 53.44
CA GLN A 40 -9.55 -33.55 52.25
C GLN A 40 -8.80 -33.17 50.98
N ASP A 41 -8.30 -31.94 50.90
CA ASP A 41 -7.51 -31.46 49.77
C ASP A 41 -6.17 -32.21 49.68
N PHE A 42 -5.46 -32.41 50.80
CA PHE A 42 -4.23 -33.22 50.85
C PHE A 42 -4.45 -34.69 50.50
N ALA A 43 -5.61 -35.26 50.83
CA ALA A 43 -5.96 -36.64 50.50
C ALA A 43 -6.37 -36.82 49.03
N SER A 44 -6.94 -35.79 48.40
CA SER A 44 -7.51 -35.87 47.05
C SER A 44 -6.58 -35.34 45.95
N ILE A 45 -5.74 -34.36 46.25
CA ILE A 45 -4.88 -33.69 45.27
C ILE A 45 -3.53 -34.40 45.19
N LYS A 46 -3.26 -34.99 44.02
CA LYS A 46 -2.04 -35.79 43.75
C LYS A 46 -0.74 -35.01 43.96
N GLU A 47 -0.73 -33.71 43.67
CA GLU A 47 0.47 -32.86 43.83
C GLU A 47 0.77 -32.58 45.31
N LEU A 48 -0.26 -32.46 46.15
CA LEU A 48 -0.11 -32.27 47.60
C LEU A 48 0.32 -33.56 48.29
N ALA A 49 -0.17 -34.72 47.84
CA ALA A 49 0.19 -36.02 48.40
C ALA A 49 1.69 -36.36 48.26
N GLN A 50 2.39 -35.71 47.33
CA GLN A 50 3.83 -35.87 47.12
C GLN A 50 4.69 -34.92 47.98
N ARG A 51 4.08 -34.05 48.78
CA ARG A 51 4.76 -33.04 49.60
C ARG A 51 4.59 -33.33 51.08
N VAL A 52 5.53 -32.87 51.89
CA VAL A 52 5.39 -32.87 53.35
C VAL A 52 4.44 -31.74 53.73
N ARG A 53 3.36 -32.05 54.46
CA ARG A 53 2.32 -31.07 54.82
C ARG A 53 2.88 -29.81 55.48
N GLU A 54 3.91 -29.97 56.31
CA GLU A 54 4.56 -28.87 57.02
C GLU A 54 5.26 -27.87 56.08
N THR A 55 5.73 -28.33 54.91
CA THR A 55 6.41 -27.50 53.91
C THR A 55 5.46 -26.78 52.95
N VAL A 56 4.16 -27.07 53.04
CA VAL A 56 3.14 -26.51 52.16
C VAL A 56 2.33 -25.46 52.91
N GLY A 57 2.27 -24.26 52.33
CA GLY A 57 1.40 -23.18 52.76
C GLY A 57 0.07 -23.23 52.03
N VAL A 58 -0.97 -22.67 52.64
CA VAL A 58 -2.28 -22.49 52.01
C VAL A 58 -2.69 -21.03 52.13
N LEU A 59 -3.01 -20.42 50.99
CA LEU A 59 -3.60 -19.10 50.92
C LEU A 59 -5.06 -19.25 50.49
N LYS A 60 -6.00 -18.88 51.36
CA LYS A 60 -7.44 -18.92 51.09
C LYS A 60 -7.89 -17.55 50.62
N LEU A 61 -8.39 -17.47 49.39
CA LEU A 61 -8.93 -16.25 48.83
C LEU A 61 -10.45 -16.24 48.92
N GLN A 62 -11.04 -15.06 48.95
CA GLN A 62 -12.48 -14.91 48.80
C GLN A 62 -12.90 -15.13 47.35
N TYR A 63 -14.15 -15.51 47.13
CA TYR A 63 -14.70 -15.64 45.78
C TYR A 63 -14.59 -14.32 45.02
N GLY A 64 -14.03 -14.35 43.81
CA GLY A 64 -13.78 -13.22 42.94
C GLY A 64 -12.56 -12.37 43.31
N GLN A 65 -11.84 -12.71 44.40
CA GLN A 65 -10.67 -11.95 44.83
C GLN A 65 -9.53 -12.08 43.81
N HIS A 66 -8.95 -10.95 43.42
CA HIS A 66 -7.90 -10.85 42.39
C HIS A 66 -8.29 -11.40 41.01
N SER A 67 -9.59 -11.54 40.72
CA SER A 67 -10.09 -12.06 39.42
C SER A 67 -9.55 -11.28 38.21
N ARG A 68 -9.41 -9.96 38.35
CA ARG A 68 -8.87 -9.08 37.32
C ARG A 68 -7.39 -9.34 37.06
N GLU A 69 -6.61 -9.55 38.13
CA GLU A 69 -5.18 -9.83 38.09
C GLU A 69 -4.91 -11.22 37.53
N PHE A 70 -5.65 -12.26 37.95
CA PHE A 70 -5.54 -13.60 37.36
C PHE A 70 -5.82 -13.63 35.86
N SER A 71 -6.69 -12.74 35.37
CA SER A 71 -7.03 -12.65 33.94
C SER A 71 -5.97 -11.90 33.11
N GLN A 72 -5.15 -11.07 33.74
CA GLN A 72 -4.17 -10.20 33.07
C GLN A 72 -2.72 -10.61 33.30
N ALA A 73 -2.45 -11.37 34.37
CA ALA A 73 -1.11 -11.81 34.72
C ALA A 73 -0.64 -12.92 33.78
N GLU A 74 0.64 -12.88 33.44
CA GLU A 74 1.36 -13.93 32.72
C GLU A 74 1.67 -15.11 33.66
N SER A 75 2.04 -14.80 34.91
CA SER A 75 2.27 -15.79 35.96
C SER A 75 1.99 -15.19 37.35
N TYR A 76 1.85 -16.04 38.36
CA TYR A 76 1.72 -15.60 39.74
C TYR A 76 2.44 -16.58 40.69
N ARG A 77 2.86 -16.07 41.84
CA ARG A 77 3.44 -16.84 42.96
C ARG A 77 2.98 -16.27 44.29
N VAL A 78 3.22 -17.00 45.38
CA VAL A 78 3.00 -16.47 46.73
C VAL A 78 4.34 -15.99 47.27
N ASN A 79 4.42 -14.77 47.79
CA ASN A 79 5.63 -14.29 48.45
C ASN A 79 5.80 -15.00 49.82
N PRO A 80 6.91 -15.73 50.06
CA PRO A 80 7.12 -16.45 51.33
C PRO A 80 7.18 -15.57 52.59
N GLU A 81 7.60 -14.31 52.45
CA GLU A 81 7.76 -13.36 53.57
C GLU A 81 6.43 -12.72 53.94
N SER A 82 5.64 -12.28 52.95
CA SER A 82 4.36 -11.60 53.20
C SER A 82 3.16 -12.53 53.23
N GLY A 83 3.27 -13.72 52.64
CA GLY A 83 2.16 -14.65 52.43
C GLY A 83 1.11 -14.16 51.43
N THR A 84 1.41 -13.12 50.64
CA THR A 84 0.50 -12.52 49.66
C THR A 84 0.83 -12.95 48.24
N LEU A 85 -0.14 -12.83 47.32
CA LEU A 85 0.10 -13.08 45.90
C LEU A 85 0.97 -11.99 45.26
N GLU A 86 1.94 -12.41 44.47
CA GLU A 86 2.69 -11.59 43.55
C GLU A 86 2.32 -12.00 42.12
N PHE A 87 1.80 -11.04 41.36
CA PHE A 87 1.45 -11.22 39.96
C PHE A 87 2.55 -10.64 39.07
N THR A 88 2.92 -11.40 38.04
CA THR A 88 3.77 -10.94 36.95
C THR A 88 2.87 -10.60 35.78
N PHE A 89 2.88 -9.33 35.36
CA PHE A 89 2.13 -8.87 34.20
C PHE A 89 3.06 -8.78 33.00
N PRO A 90 2.55 -8.99 31.77
CA PRO A 90 3.31 -8.72 30.58
C PRO A 90 3.80 -7.27 30.61
N GLY A 91 5.05 -7.04 30.18
CA GLY A 91 5.63 -5.70 30.06
C GLY A 91 4.80 -4.81 29.13
N PRO A 92 5.04 -3.49 29.14
CA PRO A 92 4.35 -2.58 28.23
C PRO A 92 4.51 -3.07 26.79
N GLN A 93 3.37 -3.37 26.15
CA GLN A 93 3.34 -3.67 24.72
C GLN A 93 3.85 -2.41 23.98
N PRO A 94 4.77 -2.55 23.01
CA PRO A 94 5.23 -1.41 22.24
C PRO A 94 4.03 -0.71 21.59
N ASN A 95 4.00 0.62 21.65
CA ASN A 95 2.89 1.37 21.10
C ASN A 95 2.95 1.27 19.57
N PRO A 96 1.92 0.71 18.89
CA PRO A 96 1.94 0.56 17.43
C PRO A 96 1.89 1.91 16.69
N LEU A 97 1.71 3.03 17.41
CA LEU A 97 1.71 4.38 16.85
C LEU A 97 3.07 5.08 16.96
N GLU A 98 4.01 4.50 17.69
CA GLU A 98 5.35 5.05 17.87
C GLU A 98 6.10 5.06 16.52
N GLY A 99 6.70 6.19 16.16
CA GLY A 99 7.40 6.38 14.87
C GLY A 99 6.50 6.54 13.63
N ARG A 100 5.17 6.39 13.73
CA ARG A 100 4.28 6.54 12.55
C ARG A 100 4.25 7.95 11.98
N ILE A 101 4.42 8.98 12.83
CA ILE A 101 4.43 10.37 12.37
C ILE A 101 5.65 10.62 11.48
N GLU A 102 6.83 10.19 11.91
CA GLU A 102 8.08 10.35 11.14
C GLU A 102 8.01 9.61 9.79
N ILE A 103 7.44 8.40 9.77
CA ILE A 103 7.24 7.64 8.52
C ILE A 103 6.29 8.37 7.56
N VAL A 104 5.20 8.94 8.08
CA VAL A 104 4.21 9.68 7.28
C VAL A 104 4.80 10.97 6.74
N GLU A 105 5.54 11.71 7.58
CA GLU A 105 6.19 12.97 7.18
C GLU A 105 7.28 12.73 6.13
N ALA A 106 8.09 11.69 6.28
CA ALA A 106 9.08 11.31 5.28
C ALA A 106 8.41 10.94 3.94
N GLY A 107 7.36 10.11 3.98
CA GLY A 107 6.63 9.73 2.76
C GLY A 107 5.93 10.93 2.09
N ALA A 108 5.43 11.89 2.86
CA ALA A 108 4.86 13.11 2.34
C ALA A 108 5.91 14.00 1.65
N ALA A 109 7.11 14.12 2.23
CA ALA A 109 8.22 14.86 1.65
C ALA A 109 8.69 14.25 0.31
N ASP A 110 8.85 12.92 0.26
CA ASP A 110 9.22 12.20 -0.97
C ASP A 110 8.17 12.41 -2.07
N THR A 111 6.89 12.32 -1.71
CA THR A 111 5.78 12.54 -2.66
C THR A 111 5.78 13.98 -3.18
N ALA A 112 6.01 14.97 -2.32
CA ALA A 112 6.09 16.37 -2.73
C ALA A 112 7.26 16.63 -3.69
N GLN A 113 8.40 15.99 -3.46
CA GLN A 113 9.55 16.08 -4.35
C GLN A 113 9.27 15.48 -5.73
N GLN A 114 8.66 14.29 -5.78
CA GLN A 114 8.27 13.64 -7.04
C GLN A 114 7.26 14.49 -7.84
N LEU A 115 6.31 15.14 -7.16
CA LEU A 115 5.36 16.05 -7.80
C LEU A 115 6.06 17.27 -8.39
N ALA A 116 6.98 17.89 -7.66
CA ALA A 116 7.74 19.05 -8.15
C ALA A 116 8.59 18.71 -9.39
N GLU A 117 9.24 17.54 -9.40
CA GLU A 117 10.01 17.07 -10.54
C GLU A 117 9.10 16.79 -11.75
N THR A 118 7.95 16.15 -11.53
CA THR A 118 6.98 15.84 -12.59
C THR A 118 6.43 17.12 -13.23
N LEU A 119 6.10 18.13 -12.42
CA LEU A 119 5.63 19.43 -12.91
C LEU A 119 6.70 20.14 -13.75
N THR A 120 7.97 20.07 -13.33
CA THR A 120 9.08 20.64 -14.08
C THR A 120 9.21 19.96 -15.45
N ARG A 121 9.21 18.62 -15.48
CA ARG A 121 9.28 17.86 -16.73
C ARG A 121 8.09 18.13 -17.66
N LEU A 122 6.89 18.31 -17.12
CA LEU A 122 5.70 18.66 -17.90
C LEU A 122 5.86 20.02 -18.56
N ASN A 123 6.26 21.05 -17.81
CA ASN A 123 6.49 22.38 -18.35
C ASN A 123 7.57 22.38 -19.44
N ASP A 124 8.66 21.64 -19.24
CA ASP A 124 9.72 21.50 -20.23
C ASP A 124 9.21 20.83 -21.52
N THR A 125 8.37 19.79 -21.38
CA THR A 125 7.76 19.08 -22.51
C THR A 125 6.78 19.98 -23.26
N GLU A 126 6.00 20.79 -22.55
CA GLU A 126 5.08 21.76 -23.16
C GLU A 126 5.83 22.82 -23.95
N ALA A 127 6.94 23.34 -23.42
CA ALA A 127 7.79 24.29 -24.16
C ALA A 127 8.37 23.66 -25.43
N GLN A 128 8.91 22.44 -25.33
CA GLN A 128 9.43 21.71 -26.50
C GLN A 128 8.35 21.44 -27.55
N LEU A 129 7.12 21.12 -27.13
CA LEU A 129 6.02 20.90 -28.04
C LEU A 129 5.62 22.18 -28.78
N GLN A 130 5.63 23.33 -28.10
CA GLN A 130 5.37 24.63 -28.72
C GLN A 130 6.45 24.98 -29.74
N ASP A 131 7.72 24.79 -29.40
CA ASP A 131 8.84 25.03 -30.31
C ASP A 131 8.76 24.12 -31.55
N ALA A 132 8.43 22.83 -31.36
CA ALA A 132 8.26 21.89 -32.46
C ALA A 132 7.07 22.24 -33.35
N GLN A 133 5.96 22.74 -32.77
CA GLN A 133 4.82 23.22 -33.54
C GLN A 133 5.18 24.44 -34.40
N LEU A 134 5.95 25.37 -33.85
CA LEU A 134 6.41 26.55 -34.59
C LEU A 134 7.30 26.14 -35.76
N ALA A 135 8.30 25.29 -35.52
CA ALA A 135 9.17 24.79 -36.58
C ALA A 135 8.40 24.02 -37.67
N LEU A 136 7.36 23.27 -37.30
CA LEU A 136 6.50 22.59 -38.26
C LEU A 136 5.70 23.57 -39.12
N VAL A 137 5.23 24.68 -38.55
CA VAL A 137 4.53 25.73 -39.30
C VAL A 137 5.49 26.38 -40.30
N GLU A 138 6.69 26.77 -39.88
CA GLU A 138 7.69 27.39 -40.75
C GLU A 138 8.06 26.46 -41.93
N THR A 139 8.36 25.19 -41.64
CA THR A 139 8.68 24.21 -42.69
C THR A 139 7.51 23.92 -43.63
N PHE A 140 6.26 23.97 -43.15
CA PHE A 140 5.08 23.82 -44.00
C PHE A 140 4.91 25.02 -44.94
N GLU A 141 5.13 26.24 -44.45
CA GLU A 141 5.08 27.46 -45.28
C GLU A 141 6.14 27.41 -46.39
N GLU A 142 7.38 27.04 -46.07
CA GLU A 142 8.45 26.84 -47.06
C GLU A 142 8.08 25.78 -48.12
N LEU A 143 7.45 24.68 -47.71
CA LEU A 143 6.99 23.64 -48.61
C LEU A 143 5.87 24.14 -49.55
N GLN A 144 4.96 24.98 -49.07
CA GLN A 144 3.93 25.56 -49.92
C GLN A 144 4.52 26.50 -50.97
N VAL A 145 5.50 27.33 -50.58
CA VAL A 145 6.22 28.23 -51.50
C VAL A 145 6.93 27.42 -52.59
N THR A 146 7.74 26.44 -52.22
CA THR A 146 8.45 25.58 -53.18
C THR A 146 7.51 24.80 -54.09
N ARG A 147 6.36 24.35 -53.57
CA ARG A 147 5.31 23.70 -54.38
C ARG A 147 4.71 24.65 -55.41
N GLN A 148 4.47 25.92 -55.05
CA GLN A 148 3.94 26.92 -55.96
C GLN A 148 4.94 27.25 -57.06
N GLU A 149 6.20 27.49 -56.72
CA GLU A 149 7.28 27.74 -57.69
C GLU A 149 7.44 26.57 -58.68
N ALA A 150 7.35 25.33 -58.19
CA ALA A 150 7.40 24.15 -59.05
C ALA A 150 6.19 24.06 -60.00
N ALA A 151 5.00 24.46 -59.55
CA ALA A 151 3.81 24.50 -60.40
C ALA A 151 3.93 25.57 -61.50
N ASP A 152 4.42 26.76 -61.14
CA ASP A 152 4.64 27.86 -62.09
C ASP A 152 5.70 27.49 -63.14
N ALA A 153 6.77 26.81 -62.73
CA ALA A 153 7.80 26.31 -63.64
C ALA A 153 7.25 25.24 -64.60
N GLN A 154 6.39 24.34 -64.13
CA GLN A 154 5.72 23.34 -64.98
C GLN A 154 4.79 23.98 -66.00
N LEU A 155 4.05 25.03 -65.61
CA LEU A 155 3.21 25.79 -66.53
C LEU A 155 4.06 26.44 -67.62
N ALA A 156 5.14 27.15 -67.25
CA ALA A 156 6.04 27.78 -68.22
C ALA A 156 6.66 26.78 -69.19
N LEU A 157 7.05 25.59 -68.72
CA LEU A 157 7.56 24.52 -69.58
C LEU A 157 6.51 24.03 -70.58
N THR A 158 5.25 23.93 -70.13
CA THR A 158 4.12 23.51 -70.97
C THR A 158 3.86 24.55 -72.06
N GLU A 159 3.82 25.83 -71.71
CA GLU A 159 3.66 26.94 -72.68
C GLU A 159 4.78 26.96 -73.73
N LEU A 160 6.03 26.72 -73.33
CA LEU A 160 7.16 26.61 -74.27
C LEU A 160 7.00 25.41 -75.21
N TYR A 161 6.54 24.27 -74.71
CA TYR A 161 6.31 23.07 -75.53
C TYR A 161 5.21 23.31 -76.58
N GLU A 162 4.11 23.96 -76.19
CA GLU A 162 3.02 24.32 -77.09
C GLU A 162 3.49 25.29 -78.20
N LEU A 163 4.32 26.28 -77.88
CA LEU A 163 4.90 27.20 -78.86
C LEU A 163 5.80 26.49 -79.87
N VAL A 164 6.64 25.56 -79.41
CA VAL A 164 7.53 24.77 -80.26
C VAL A 164 6.73 23.90 -81.24
N LEU A 165 5.64 23.27 -80.77
CA LEU A 165 4.74 22.48 -81.61
C LEU A 165 4.00 23.36 -82.64
N ALA A 166 3.52 24.54 -82.24
CA ALA A 166 2.85 25.47 -83.15
C ALA A 166 3.79 25.97 -84.26
N GLY A 167 5.07 26.20 -83.95
CA GLY A 167 6.09 26.60 -84.92
C GLY A 167 6.57 25.48 -85.86
N GLN A 168 6.20 24.22 -85.61
CA GLN A 168 6.56 23.06 -86.43
C GLN A 168 5.43 22.59 -87.36
N GLN A 169 4.33 23.35 -87.49
CA GLN A 169 3.31 23.03 -88.49
C GLN A 169 3.95 22.93 -89.89
N PRO A 170 3.76 21.81 -90.61
CA PRO A 170 4.39 21.63 -91.90
C PRO A 170 3.85 22.68 -92.87
N VAL A 171 4.76 23.49 -93.42
CA VAL A 171 4.48 24.26 -94.63
C VAL A 171 4.04 23.27 -95.70
N THR A 172 2.75 23.29 -96.04
CA THR A 172 2.26 22.61 -97.25
C THR A 172 3.06 23.16 -98.42
N PRO A 173 3.76 22.32 -99.22
CA PRO A 173 4.47 22.83 -100.38
C PRO A 173 3.44 23.43 -101.35
N GLU A 174 3.58 24.73 -101.64
CA GLU A 174 2.84 25.37 -102.72
C GLU A 174 3.08 24.57 -104.01
N ALA A 175 1.99 24.16 -104.65
CA ALA A 175 2.05 23.53 -105.97
C ALA A 175 2.75 24.50 -106.95
N PRO A 176 3.66 24.02 -107.82
CA PRO A 176 4.32 24.90 -108.78
C PRO A 176 3.29 25.44 -109.76
N ALA A 177 3.32 26.76 -109.97
CA ALA A 177 2.51 27.42 -110.98
C ALA A 177 2.83 26.84 -112.36
N GLU A 178 1.87 26.11 -112.95
CA GLU A 178 1.92 25.70 -114.34
C GLU A 178 1.78 26.94 -115.23
N GLY A 179 2.87 27.25 -115.94
CA GLY A 179 2.87 28.22 -117.02
C GLY A 179 2.04 27.72 -118.19
N GLY A 180 1.04 28.51 -118.59
CA GLY A 180 0.40 28.42 -119.89
C GLY A 180 1.01 29.42 -120.85
N GLU A 181 1.65 28.91 -121.90
CA GLU A 181 2.28 29.63 -123.01
C GLU A 181 1.28 30.41 -123.89
N VAL A 182 1.68 31.66 -124.18
CA VAL A 182 1.48 32.54 -125.35
C VAL A 182 0.26 32.38 -126.29
N ASN A 183 -0.34 33.53 -126.65
CA ASN A 183 -0.49 33.85 -128.07
C ASN A 183 -0.45 35.35 -128.39
N ASN A 184 0.05 35.61 -129.59
CA ASN A 184 0.46 36.88 -130.16
C ASN A 184 -0.61 37.30 -131.19
N GLY A 185 -1.14 38.52 -131.09
CA GLY A 185 -2.13 39.07 -132.01
C GLY A 185 -2.53 40.48 -131.63
#